data_AF-A0A4Q1Q6F8-F1
#
_entry.id   AF-A0A4Q1Q6F8-F1
#
_cell.length_a   1.000
_cell.length_b   1.000
_cell.length_c   1.000
_cell.angle_alpha   90.00
_cell.angle_beta   90.00
_cell.angle_gamma   90.00
#
_symmetry.space_group_name_H-M   'P 1'
#
loop_
_entity.id
_entity.type
_entity.pdbx_description
1 polymer ?
#
loop_
_entity_poly.entity_id
_entity_poly.type
_entity_poly.pdbx_seq_one_letter_code
_entity_poly.pdbx_strand_id
1 'polypeptide(L)'
;MTTNLSSVSFEQGLHHCDDVQPLYCEVLRCYLEEFSPLLDEDVLVTDDNEAKIKLHTLKSLTATVGAYEFSEFVGQLFKKWPKLSETEKRQEVRQVNYFLFEVNQKVQHYCNENSSTD
;
A
#
# COMPACT_ATOMS: atom_id res chain seq x y z
N MET A 1 17.89 10.41 -9.18
CA MET A 1 17.08 10.52 -7.96
C MET A 1 16.70 9.11 -7.55
N THR A 2 17.15 8.65 -6.39
CA THR A 2 16.67 7.39 -5.79
C THR A 2 15.27 7.64 -5.27
N THR A 3 14.24 7.15 -5.98
CA THR A 3 12.85 7.21 -5.51
C THR A 3 12.73 6.40 -4.24
N ASN A 4 12.31 7.04 -3.14
CA ASN A 4 12.04 6.34 -1.89
C ASN A 4 10.64 5.73 -1.99
N LEU A 5 10.54 4.45 -2.33
CA LEU A 5 9.25 3.79 -2.55
C LEU A 5 8.43 3.60 -1.26
N SER A 6 8.99 3.89 -0.08
CA SER A 6 8.23 3.84 1.17
C SER A 6 7.91 5.22 1.73
N SER A 7 8.14 6.33 1.00
CA SER A 7 7.68 7.65 1.45
C SER A 7 6.18 7.70 1.64
N VAL A 8 5.74 8.41 2.68
CA VAL A 8 4.33 8.68 2.97
C VAL A 8 4.20 10.16 3.28
N SER A 9 3.37 10.85 2.53
CA SER A 9 2.98 12.24 2.78
C SER A 9 1.62 12.27 3.46
N PHE A 10 1.62 12.26 4.79
CA PHE A 10 0.37 12.25 5.58
C PHE A 10 -0.47 13.51 5.37
N GLU A 11 0.16 14.66 5.11
CA GLU A 11 -0.54 15.91 4.76
C GLU A 11 -1.34 15.75 3.46
N GLN A 12 -0.73 15.16 2.43
CA GLN A 12 -1.42 14.91 1.17
C GLN A 12 -2.52 13.85 1.31
N GLY A 13 -2.29 12.81 2.13
CA GLY A 13 -3.32 11.82 2.45
C GLY A 13 -4.50 12.44 3.19
N LEU A 14 -4.23 13.34 4.15
CA LEU A 14 -5.23 14.07 4.93
C LEU A 14 -6.12 14.97 4.03
N HIS A 15 -5.54 15.59 3.00
CA HIS A 15 -6.32 16.35 2.01
C HIS A 15 -7.36 15.50 1.25
N HIS A 16 -7.15 14.19 1.07
CA HIS A 16 -8.19 13.31 0.50
C HIS A 16 -9.38 13.09 1.43
N CYS A 17 -9.22 13.43 2.71
CA CYS A 17 -10.24 13.34 3.74
C CYS A 17 -10.78 14.73 4.14
N ASP A 18 -10.70 15.72 3.24
CA ASP A 18 -11.14 17.11 3.48
C ASP A 18 -10.52 17.75 4.73
N ASP A 19 -9.26 17.40 5.04
CA ASP A 19 -8.54 17.84 6.24
C ASP A 19 -9.17 17.41 7.58
N VAL A 20 -10.07 16.42 7.55
CA VAL A 20 -10.72 15.87 8.73
C VAL A 20 -9.85 14.78 9.35
N GLN A 21 -9.02 15.17 10.32
CA GLN A 21 -8.06 14.29 11.00
C GLN A 21 -8.68 12.98 11.54
N PRO A 22 -9.84 12.97 12.23
CA PRO A 22 -10.43 11.71 12.71
C PRO A 22 -10.84 10.76 11.59
N LEU A 23 -11.36 11.29 10.47
CA LEU A 23 -11.72 10.50 9.29
C LEU A 23 -10.47 9.90 8.64
N TYR A 24 -9.41 10.69 8.50
CA TYR A 24 -8.16 10.22 7.95
C TYR A 24 -7.54 9.10 8.81
N CYS A 25 -7.54 9.25 10.14
CA CYS A 25 -7.10 8.18 11.05
C CYS A 25 -7.88 6.88 10.86
N GLU A 26 -9.20 6.95 10.62
CA GLU A 26 -10.01 5.76 10.36
C GLU A 26 -9.67 5.11 9.02
N VAL A 27 -9.46 5.91 7.97
CA VAL A 27 -8.98 5.42 6.67
C VAL A 27 -7.64 4.71 6.80
N LEU A 28 -6.71 5.27 7.58
CA LEU A 28 -5.42 4.64 7.87
C LEU A 28 -5.57 3.31 8.62
N ARG A 29 -6.52 3.21 9.56
CA ARG A 29 -6.81 1.94 10.26
C ARG A 29 -7.37 0.88 9.32
N CYS A 30 -8.37 1.23 8.51
CA CYS A 30 -8.91 0.30 7.50
C CYS A 30 -7.84 -0.16 6.51
N TYR A 31 -6.94 0.74 6.10
CA TYR A 31 -5.77 0.38 5.28
C TYR A 31 -4.86 -0.64 5.98
N LEU A 32 -4.54 -0.41 7.26
CA LEU A 32 -3.73 -1.34 8.04
C LEU A 32 -4.43 -2.69 8.25
N GLU A 33 -5.74 -2.73 8.47
CA GLU A 33 -6.50 -3.98 8.61
C GLU A 33 -6.39 -4.85 7.35
N GLU A 34 -6.50 -4.23 6.17
CA GLU A 34 -6.42 -4.94 4.90
C GLU A 34 -4.99 -5.42 4.57
N PHE A 35 -3.96 -4.61 4.88
CA PHE A 35 -2.61 -4.85 4.36
C PHE A 35 -1.52 -5.11 5.40
N SER A 36 -1.79 -5.06 6.71
CA SER A 36 -0.85 -5.53 7.73
C SER A 36 -0.44 -6.99 7.55
N PRO A 37 -1.33 -7.92 7.12
CA PRO A 37 -0.94 -9.29 6.84
C PRO A 37 0.03 -9.46 5.64
N LEU A 38 0.32 -8.38 4.90
CA LEU A 38 1.04 -8.40 3.62
C LEU A 38 0.32 -9.24 2.55
N LEU A 39 0.89 -9.30 1.35
CA LEU A 39 0.35 -10.10 0.24
C LEU A 39 0.83 -11.55 0.34
N ASP A 40 -0.07 -12.49 0.11
CA ASP A 40 0.26 -13.93 0.02
C ASP A 40 0.85 -14.24 -1.37
N GLU A 41 2.13 -14.60 -1.39
CA GLU A 41 2.86 -14.91 -2.63
C GLU A 41 2.23 -16.08 -3.40
N ASP A 42 1.84 -17.15 -2.71
CA ASP A 42 1.34 -18.36 -3.36
C ASP A 42 -0.07 -18.13 -3.93
N VAL A 43 -0.92 -17.41 -3.22
CA VAL A 43 -2.26 -17.04 -3.70
C VAL A 43 -2.16 -16.15 -4.94
N LEU A 44 -1.35 -15.09 -4.89
CA LEU A 44 -1.25 -14.13 -5.99
C LEU A 44 -0.65 -14.77 -7.26
N VAL A 45 0.28 -15.70 -7.09
CA VAL A 45 0.95 -16.36 -8.21
C VAL A 45 0.05 -17.40 -8.89
N THR A 46 -0.83 -18.04 -8.12
CA THR A 46 -1.72 -19.10 -8.62
C THR A 46 -3.06 -18.59 -9.15
N ASP A 47 -3.53 -17.43 -8.68
CA ASP A 47 -4.78 -16.80 -9.12
C ASP A 47 -4.54 -15.37 -9.65
N ASP A 48 -4.53 -15.24 -10.98
CA ASP A 48 -4.34 -13.95 -11.65
C ASP A 48 -5.51 -12.98 -11.43
N ASN A 49 -6.72 -13.45 -11.15
CA ASN A 49 -7.84 -12.57 -10.81
C ASN A 49 -7.65 -11.99 -9.41
N GLU A 50 -7.25 -12.83 -8.45
CA GLU A 50 -6.95 -12.39 -7.09
C GLU A 50 -5.78 -11.39 -7.10
N ALA A 51 -4.71 -11.68 -7.84
CA ALA A 51 -3.61 -10.73 -8.01
C ALA A 51 -4.06 -9.41 -8.61
N LYS A 52 -4.92 -9.43 -9.63
CA LYS A 52 -5.47 -8.22 -10.23
C LYS A 52 -6.26 -7.41 -9.21
N ILE A 53 -7.11 -8.05 -8.42
CA ILE A 53 -7.92 -7.38 -7.39
C ILE A 53 -6.98 -6.78 -6.33
N LYS A 54 -6.10 -7.59 -5.73
CA LYS A 54 -5.20 -7.14 -4.66
C LYS A 54 -4.26 -6.03 -5.10
N LEU A 55 -3.63 -6.14 -6.27
CA LEU A 55 -2.74 -5.10 -6.79
C LEU A 55 -3.50 -3.83 -7.15
N HIS A 56 -4.72 -3.93 -7.70
CA HIS A 56 -5.52 -2.75 -7.97
C HIS A 56 -5.95 -2.04 -6.69
N THR A 57 -6.43 -2.79 -5.70
CA THR A 57 -6.83 -2.28 -4.39
C THR A 57 -5.64 -1.64 -3.69
N LEU A 58 -4.48 -2.31 -3.66
CA LEU A 58 -3.26 -1.79 -3.04
C LEU A 58 -2.83 -0.48 -3.69
N LYS A 59 -2.82 -0.40 -5.03
CA LYS A 59 -2.52 0.84 -5.77
C LYS A 59 -3.42 1.99 -5.30
N SER A 60 -4.74 1.78 -5.30
CA SER A 60 -5.69 2.83 -4.96
C SER A 60 -5.56 3.29 -3.51
N LEU A 61 -5.49 2.35 -2.56
CA LEU A 61 -5.46 2.69 -1.15
C LEU A 61 -4.11 3.30 -0.72
N THR A 62 -2.99 2.85 -1.28
CA THR A 62 -1.68 3.46 -1.01
C THR A 62 -1.62 4.92 -1.47
N ALA A 63 -2.26 5.28 -2.59
CA ALA A 63 -2.41 6.67 -2.99
C ALA A 63 -3.27 7.46 -1.99
N THR A 64 -4.39 6.89 -1.54
CA THR A 64 -5.29 7.54 -0.57
C THR A 64 -4.58 7.86 0.75
N VAL A 65 -3.75 6.95 1.26
CA VAL A 65 -3.00 7.16 2.52
C VAL A 65 -1.76 8.04 2.36
N GLY A 66 -1.46 8.54 1.15
CA GLY A 66 -0.35 9.45 0.88
C GLY A 66 0.97 8.79 0.47
N ALA A 67 0.98 7.48 0.18
CA ALA A 67 2.13 6.72 -0.30
C ALA A 67 2.16 6.68 -1.85
N TYR A 68 2.27 7.85 -2.49
CA TYR A 68 2.09 7.99 -3.94
C TYR A 68 3.14 7.26 -4.78
N GLU A 69 4.41 7.34 -4.40
CA GLU A 69 5.49 6.65 -5.12
C GLU A 69 5.29 5.14 -5.08
N PHE A 70 4.79 4.62 -3.96
CA PHE A 70 4.45 3.21 -3.83
C PHE A 70 3.25 2.84 -4.70
N SER A 71 2.20 3.66 -4.70
CA SER A 71 1.05 3.49 -5.59
C SER A 71 1.48 3.44 -7.05
N GLU A 72 2.34 4.35 -7.50
CA GLU A 72 2.85 4.36 -8.88
C GLU A 72 3.64 3.08 -9.20
N PHE A 73 4.49 2.62 -8.28
CA PHE A 73 5.22 1.36 -8.42
C PHE A 73 4.25 0.16 -8.54
N VAL A 74 3.27 0.05 -7.66
CA VAL A 74 2.24 -1.02 -7.71
C VAL A 74 1.42 -0.90 -9.01
N GLY A 75 1.13 0.31 -9.48
CA GLY A 75 0.44 0.57 -10.74
C GLY A 75 1.24 0.10 -11.96
N GLN A 76 2.56 0.23 -11.94
CA GLN A 76 3.44 -0.33 -12.97
C GLN A 76 3.45 -1.86 -12.91
N LEU A 77 3.54 -2.44 -11.71
CA LEU A 77 3.46 -3.88 -11.50
C LEU A 77 2.14 -4.46 -12.04
N PHE A 78 1.01 -3.86 -11.67
CA PHE A 78 -0.32 -4.26 -12.14
C PHE A 78 -0.39 -4.35 -13.67
N LYS A 79 0.20 -3.38 -14.39
CA LYS A 79 0.21 -3.34 -15.86
C LYS A 79 1.08 -4.44 -16.48
N LYS A 80 2.22 -4.76 -15.85
CA LYS A 80 3.15 -5.79 -16.37
C LYS A 80 2.83 -7.20 -15.89
N TRP A 81 2.02 -7.37 -14.84
CA TRP A 81 1.72 -8.64 -14.18
C TRP A 81 1.39 -9.80 -15.14
N PRO A 82 0.52 -9.65 -16.16
CA PRO A 82 0.17 -10.77 -17.05
C PRO A 82 1.31 -11.24 -17.95
N LYS A 83 2.39 -10.45 -18.04
CA LYS A 83 3.57 -10.74 -18.89
C LYS A 83 4.72 -11.37 -18.09
N LEU A 84 4.60 -11.43 -16.77
CA LEU A 84 5.62 -11.97 -15.90
C LEU A 84 5.50 -13.49 -15.81
N SER A 85 6.65 -14.17 -15.81
CA SER A 85 6.75 -15.56 -15.40
C SER A 85 6.44 -15.73 -13.92
N GLU A 86 6.18 -16.97 -13.51
CA GLU A 86 5.93 -17.29 -12.10
C GLU A 86 7.06 -16.82 -11.17
N THR A 87 8.31 -17.03 -11.58
CA THR A 87 9.49 -16.63 -10.80
C THR A 87 9.57 -15.11 -10.65
N GLU A 88 9.28 -14.37 -11.73
CA GLU A 88 9.25 -12.90 -11.69
C GLU A 88 8.10 -12.39 -10.81
N LYS A 89 6.89 -12.98 -10.92
CA LYS A 89 5.76 -12.63 -10.05
C LYS A 89 6.13 -12.76 -8.57
N ARG A 90 6.75 -13.87 -8.18
CA ARG A 90 7.23 -14.11 -6.81
C ARG A 90 8.22 -13.04 -6.34
N GLN A 91 9.19 -12.70 -7.19
CA GLN A 91 10.16 -11.64 -6.88
C GLN A 91 9.49 -10.28 -6.69
N GLU A 92 8.54 -9.93 -7.55
CA GLU A 92 7.81 -8.67 -7.46
C GLU A 92 6.91 -8.64 -6.20
N VAL A 93 6.24 -9.74 -5.84
CA VAL A 93 5.46 -9.80 -4.58
C VAL A 93 6.35 -9.58 -3.37
N ARG A 94 7.54 -10.19 -3.32
CA ARG A 94 8.50 -9.94 -2.23
C ARG A 94 8.93 -8.49 -2.15
N GLN A 95 9.18 -7.86 -3.30
CA GLN A 95 9.54 -6.46 -3.37
C GLN A 95 8.38 -5.55 -2.93
N VAL A 96 7.15 -5.85 -3.36
CA VAL A 96 5.94 -5.15 -2.89
C VAL A 96 5.79 -5.31 -1.38
N ASN A 97 5.92 -6.52 -0.85
CA ASN A 97 5.79 -6.78 0.59
C ASN A 97 6.85 -6.06 1.42
N TYR A 98 8.08 -5.93 0.92
CA TYR A 98 9.13 -5.15 1.57
C TYR A 98 8.71 -3.69 1.75
N PHE A 99 8.28 -3.02 0.67
CA PHE A 99 7.87 -1.62 0.75
C PHE A 99 6.54 -1.43 1.47
N LEU A 100 5.60 -2.37 1.30
CA LEU A 100 4.33 -2.38 2.02
C LEU A 100 4.57 -2.46 3.52
N PHE A 101 5.49 -3.31 3.97
CA PHE A 101 5.87 -3.37 5.38
C PHE A 101 6.40 -2.03 5.88
N GLU A 102 7.32 -1.39 5.15
CA GLU A 102 7.86 -0.07 5.54
C GLU A 102 6.78 1.02 5.59
N VAL A 103 5.85 1.03 4.63
CA VAL A 103 4.71 1.96 4.61
C VAL A 103 3.77 1.70 5.79
N ASN A 104 3.42 0.44 6.04
CA ASN A 104 2.57 0.04 7.18
C ASN A 104 3.17 0.50 8.51
N GLN A 105 4.49 0.38 8.70
CA GLN A 105 5.16 0.86 9.91
C GLN A 105 5.02 2.37 10.09
N LYS A 106 5.16 3.15 9.01
CA LYS A 106 4.98 4.62 9.05
C LYS A 106 3.53 4.99 9.36
N VAL A 107 2.57 4.32 8.72
CA VAL A 107 1.14 4.55 8.95
C VAL A 107 0.76 4.21 10.39
N GLN A 108 1.22 3.07 10.91
CA GLN A 108 0.98 2.67 12.29
C GLN A 108 1.58 3.66 13.29
N HIS A 109 2.80 4.13 13.04
CA HIS A 109 3.43 5.15 13.87
C HIS A 109 2.60 6.45 13.90
N TYR A 110 2.19 6.94 12.73
CA TYR A 110 1.34 8.14 12.63
C TYR A 110 0.01 7.97 13.37
N CYS A 111 -0.67 6.82 13.21
CA CYS A 111 -1.89 6.53 13.95
C CYS A 111 -1.65 6.58 15.46
N ASN A 112 -0.57 5.98 15.97
CA ASN A 112 -0.28 5.97 17.40
C ASN A 112 0.00 7.38 17.96
N GLU A 113 0.73 8.23 17.22
CA GLU A 113 1.00 9.61 17.63
C GLU A 113 -0.27 10.47 17.66
N ASN A 114 -1.19 10.23 16.71
CA ASN A 114 -2.45 10.99 16.57
C ASN A 114 -3.64 10.31 17.25
N SER A 115 -3.42 9.24 18.02
CA SER A 115 -4.43 8.59 18.86
C SER A 115 -4.62 9.28 20.21
N SER A 116 -3.81 10.29 20.53
CA SER A 116 -3.82 10.97 21.84
C SER A 116 -4.65 12.25 21.80
N THR A 117 -5.97 12.11 21.82
CA THR A 117 -6.91 13.12 22.34
C THR A 117 -8.17 12.40 22.79
N ASP A 118 -8.12 11.87 24.01
CA ASP A 118 -9.28 11.71 24.90
C ASP A 118 -9.05 12.62 26.12
#